data_AF-A0A0B8NVP0-F1
#
_entry.id   AF-A0A0B8NVP0-F1
#
_cell.length_a   1.000
_cell.length_b   1.000
_cell.length_c   1.000
_cell.angle_alpha   90.00
_cell.angle_beta   90.00
_cell.angle_gamma   90.00
#
_symmetry.space_group_name_H-M   'P 1'
#
loop_
_entity.id
_entity.type
_entity.pdbx_description
1 polymer ?
#
loop_
_entity_poly.entity_id
_entity_poly.type
_entity_poly.pdbx_seq_one_letter_code
_entity_poly.pdbx_strand_id
1 'polypeptide(L)' 'MGGPNALITVSESVAGLAKVLENVTEKDSGGFYNYDGQPLPW' A
#
# COMPACT_ATOMS: atom_id res chain seq x y z
N MET A 1 2.24 5.18 -9.53
CA MET A 1 3.67 5.43 -9.22
C MET A 1 4.49 5.38 -10.50
N GLY A 2 5.62 6.08 -10.55
CA GLY A 2 6.70 5.82 -11.51
C GLY A 2 6.60 6.49 -12.89
N GLY A 3 5.54 7.25 -13.18
CA GLY A 3 5.42 8.07 -14.38
C GLY A 3 5.68 9.56 -14.10
N PRO A 4 5.84 10.41 -15.14
CA PRO A 4 6.06 11.85 -15.00
C PRO A 4 4.99 12.58 -14.17
N ASN A 5 3.78 12.02 -14.11
CA ASN A 5 2.64 12.57 -13.37
C ASN A 5 2.26 11.72 -12.15
N ALA A 6 3.16 10.86 -11.66
CA ALA A 6 2.88 10.08 -10.47
C ALA A 6 2.81 11.00 -9.25
N LEU A 7 1.76 10.84 -8.45
CA LEU A 7 1.55 11.62 -7.23
C LEU A 7 2.58 11.28 -6.13
N ILE A 8 3.21 10.11 -6.23
CA ILE A 8 4.24 9.63 -5.29
C ILE A 8 5.39 8.96 -6.02
N THR A 9 6.57 9.03 -5.40
CA THR A 9 7.78 8.32 -5.79
C THR A 9 7.67 6.82 -5.52
N VAL A 10 8.57 6.05 -6.15
CA VAL A 10 8.69 4.62 -5.87
C VAL A 10 9.07 4.37 -4.41
N SER A 11 10.01 5.15 -3.87
CA SER A 11 10.48 4.99 -2.50
C SER A 11 9.36 5.22 -1.47
N GLU A 12 8.51 6.23 -1.67
CA GLU A 12 7.36 6.48 -0.81
C GLU A 12 6.38 5.33 -0.82
N SER A 13 6.07 4.78 -2.00
CA SER A 13 5.15 3.65 -2.06
C SER A 13 5.71 2.39 -1.43
N VAL A 14 6.99 2.07 -1.66
CA VAL A 14 7.61 0.86 -1.09
C VAL A 14 7.69 0.98 0.42
N ALA A 15 8.02 2.16 0.96
CA ALA A 15 8.02 2.41 2.39
C ALA A 15 6.62 2.28 3.01
N GLY A 16 5.57 2.76 2.32
CA GLY A 16 4.18 2.56 2.75
C GLY A 16 3.79 1.09 2.77
N LEU A 17 4.03 0.38 1.66
CA LEU A 17 3.71 -1.05 1.54
C LEU A 17 4.43 -1.89 2.59
N ALA A 18 5.70 -1.59 2.86
CA ALA A 18 6.45 -2.27 3.92
C ALA A 18 5.77 -2.12 5.30
N LYS A 19 5.33 -0.90 5.65
CA LYS A 19 4.59 -0.66 6.89
C LYS A 19 3.25 -1.40 6.93
N VAL A 20 2.52 -1.47 5.81
CA VAL A 20 1.28 -2.25 5.75
C VAL A 20 1.58 -3.72 6.04
N LEU A 21 2.57 -4.30 5.36
CA LEU A 21 2.96 -5.70 5.53
C LEU A 21 3.47 -6.03 6.94
N GLU A 22 4.09 -5.07 7.63
CA GLU A 22 4.52 -5.23 9.03
C GLU A 22 3.35 -5.29 10.03
N ASN A 23 2.17 -4.73 9.68
CA ASN A 23 1.04 -4.58 10.60
C ASN A 23 -0.17 -5.46 10.28
N VAL A 24 -0.24 -6.08 9.09
CA VAL A 24 -1.33 -6.99 8.73
C VAL A 24 -1.28 -8.28 9.54
N THR A 25 -2.46 -8.82 9.81
CA THR A 25 -2.66 -10.05 10.56
C THR A 25 -3.45 -11.07 9.73
N GLU A 26 -3.68 -12.27 10.27
CA GLU A 26 -4.52 -13.28 9.61
C GLU A 26 -5.94 -12.79 9.31
N LYS A 27 -6.46 -11.82 10.10
CA LYS A 27 -7.79 -11.23 9.90
C LYS A 27 -7.88 -10.34 8.66
N ASP A 28 -6.74 -9.82 8.20
CA ASP A 28 -6.63 -8.93 7.06
C ASP A 28 -6.43 -9.71 5.75
N SER A 29 -6.30 -11.04 5.84
CA SER A 29 -6.12 -11.93 4.70
C SER A 29 -7.30 -11.83 3.72
N GLY A 30 -6.99 -11.65 2.44
CA GLY A 30 -7.98 -11.45 1.38
C GLY A 30 -8.53 -10.02 1.27
N GLY A 31 -8.05 -9.07 2.09
CA GLY A 31 -8.36 -7.66 1.92
C GLY A 31 -7.59 -7.03 0.75
N PHE A 32 -8.14 -5.93 0.21
CA PHE A 32 -7.49 -5.12 -0.80
C PHE A 32 -7.13 -3.77 -0.20
N TYR A 33 -5.86 -3.38 -0.30
CA TYR A 33 -5.33 -2.19 0.39
C TYR A 33 -4.48 -1.37 -0.56
N ASN A 34 -4.54 -0.05 -0.36
CA ASN A 34 -3.64 0.91 -0.97
C ASN A 34 -2.26 0.88 -0.30
N TYR A 35 -1.26 1.55 -0.90
CA TYR A 35 0.12 1.59 -0.40
C TYR A 35 0.28 2.18 1.01
N ASP A 36 -0.69 2.96 1.47
CA ASP A 36 -0.72 3.60 2.79
C ASP A 36 -1.57 2.81 3.81
N GLY A 37 -2.11 1.64 3.42
CA GLY A 37 -2.93 0.78 4.26
C GLY A 37 -4.41 1.10 4.23
N GLN A 38 -4.86 2.09 3.44
CA GLN A 38 -6.30 2.32 3.29
C GLN A 38 -6.97 1.13 2.58
N PRO A 39 -8.04 0.55 3.14
CA PRO A 39 -8.77 -0.51 2.46
C PRO A 39 -9.48 0.03 1.22
N LEU A 40 -9.46 -0.75 0.15
CA LEU A 40 -10.11 -0.45 -1.11
C LEU A 40 -11.26 -1.43 -1.34
N PRO A 41 -12.36 -0.98 -1.97
CA PRO A 41 -13.35 -1.91 -2.50
C PRO A 41 -12.74 -2.71 -3.67
N TRP A 42 -13.21 -3.95 -3.83
CA TRP A 42 -13.05 -4.72 -5.07
C TRP A 42 -13.81 -4.06 -6.22
#